data_AF-A0A969HHF7-F1
#
_entry.id   AF-A0A969HHF7-F1
#
_cell.length_a   1.000
_cell.length_b   1.000
_cell.length_c   1.000
_cell.angle_alpha   90.00
_cell.angle_beta   90.00
_cell.angle_gamma   90.00
#
_symmetry.space_group_name_H-M   'P 1'
#
loop_
_entity.id
_entity.type
_entity.pdbx_description
1 polymer ?
#
loop_
_entity_poly.entity_id
_entity_poly.type
_entity_poly.pdbx_seq_one_letter_code
_entity_poly.pdbx_strand_id
1 'polypeptide(L)'
;MKKAVFLSMVLLTGLIVYSQASGQPFRVLSAVFSWQKTTHDFGSMRQKPVTAVFTFTNTGDAPLVITDAKGSCGCTVPSYTKDPIMPGEQGEIKAVYNAASVGVFNKTVTVTANTDKAAVLTIKGEVVAKQQSNN
;
A
#
# COMPACT_ATOMS: atom_id res chain seq x y z
N MET A 1 11.60 28.02 82.63
CA MET A 1 11.82 26.71 83.26
C MET A 1 10.84 25.71 82.66
N LYS A 2 11.37 24.62 82.06
CA LYS A 2 10.88 23.23 82.09
C LYS A 2 9.48 22.88 81.52
N LYS A 3 9.51 22.12 80.40
CA LYS A 3 8.70 20.94 80.03
C LYS A 3 7.28 21.23 79.47
N ALA A 4 6.71 20.50 78.51
CA ALA A 4 6.99 19.17 77.97
C ALA A 4 6.51 19.06 76.51
N VAL A 5 7.20 18.19 75.77
CA VAL A 5 6.81 17.60 74.49
C VAL A 5 5.60 16.69 74.69
N PHE A 6 4.63 16.72 73.78
CA PHE A 6 3.75 15.57 73.52
C PHE A 6 3.83 15.17 72.05
N LEU A 7 4.38 13.97 71.89
CA LEU A 7 4.49 13.12 70.72
C LEU A 7 3.16 12.38 70.48
N SER A 8 2.94 11.89 69.26
CA SER A 8 1.79 11.12 68.73
C SER A 8 0.66 11.99 68.17
N MET A 9 0.31 11.90 66.88
CA MET A 9 -0.34 10.73 66.27
C MET A 9 -0.06 10.70 64.76
N VAL A 10 0.59 9.63 64.30
CA VAL A 10 0.55 9.19 62.89
C VAL A 10 -0.86 8.67 62.62
N LEU A 11 -1.54 9.12 61.56
CA LEU A 11 -2.25 8.26 60.58
C LEU A 11 -2.98 9.10 59.52
N LEU A 12 -2.43 9.06 58.30
CA LEU A 12 -3.15 8.66 57.09
C LEU A 12 -4.47 9.39 56.74
N THR A 13 -4.40 10.54 56.06
CA THR A 13 -5.48 10.98 55.16
C THR A 13 -5.00 10.84 53.73
N GLY A 14 -5.61 9.87 53.05
CA GLY A 14 -5.11 9.29 51.80
C GLY A 14 -5.03 10.28 50.65
N LEU A 15 -3.88 10.29 50.00
CA LEU A 15 -3.78 10.58 48.57
C LEU A 15 -4.57 9.49 47.85
N ILE A 16 -5.82 9.78 47.50
CA ILE A 16 -6.57 8.95 46.56
C ILE A 16 -5.88 9.14 45.21
N VAL A 17 -4.91 8.27 44.92
CA VAL A 17 -4.37 8.11 43.58
C VAL A 17 -5.51 7.54 42.75
N TYR A 18 -6.25 8.41 42.06
CA TYR A 18 -7.13 7.99 40.97
C TYR A 18 -6.21 7.39 39.91
N SER A 19 -6.02 6.07 39.96
CA SER A 19 -5.44 5.33 38.85
C SER A 19 -6.48 5.34 37.73
N GLN A 20 -6.60 6.47 37.04
CA GLN A 20 -7.22 6.51 35.73
C GLN A 20 -6.22 5.83 34.80
N ALA A 21 -6.19 4.50 34.84
CA ALA A 21 -5.68 3.71 33.73
C ALA A 21 -6.64 3.99 32.56
N SER A 22 -6.42 5.11 31.89
CA SER A 22 -7.03 5.40 30.61
C SER A 22 -6.48 4.34 29.66
N GLY A 23 -7.22 3.24 29.53
CA GLY A 23 -6.92 2.17 28.60
C GLY A 23 -6.79 2.79 27.22
N GLN A 24 -5.55 2.93 26.75
CA GLN A 24 -5.31 3.34 25.39
C GLN A 24 -5.96 2.27 24.49
N PRO A 25 -6.75 2.65 23.47
CA PRO A 25 -7.31 1.68 22.56
C PRO A 25 -6.16 0.88 21.94
N PHE A 26 -6.29 -0.45 21.95
CA PHE A 26 -5.33 -1.32 21.28
C PHE A 26 -5.33 -0.98 19.77
N ARG A 27 -4.27 -0.32 19.32
CA ARG A 27 -4.09 0.03 17.90
C ARG A 27 -3.49 -1.16 17.17
N VAL A 28 -4.27 -1.73 16.26
CA VAL A 28 -3.74 -2.69 15.28
C VAL A 28 -3.02 -1.89 14.21
N LEU A 29 -1.70 -2.06 14.10
CA LEU A 29 -0.95 -1.44 13.02
C LEU A 29 -1.32 -2.11 11.69
N SER A 30 -1.43 -1.32 10.63
CA SER A 30 -1.89 -1.73 9.32
C SER A 30 -1.02 -1.13 8.23
N ALA A 31 -0.76 -1.91 7.18
CA ALA A 31 -0.21 -1.40 5.95
C ALA A 31 -1.35 -0.90 5.05
N VAL A 32 -1.18 0.25 4.41
CA VAL A 32 -2.23 0.85 3.58
C VAL A 32 -1.63 1.39 2.28
N PHE A 33 -2.13 0.90 1.15
CA PHE A 33 -1.79 1.48 -0.15
C PHE A 33 -2.48 2.83 -0.36
N SER A 34 -1.71 3.84 -0.76
CA SER A 34 -2.22 5.06 -1.38
C SER A 34 -1.66 5.18 -2.79
N TRP A 35 -2.47 4.87 -3.79
CA TRP A 35 -2.05 4.85 -5.20
C TRP A 35 -2.10 6.24 -5.82
N GLN A 36 -1.07 6.60 -6.60
CA GLN A 36 -1.15 7.80 -7.43
C GLN A 36 -2.19 7.64 -8.54
N LYS A 37 -2.19 6.47 -9.19
CA LYS A 37 -3.17 6.04 -10.19
C LYS A 37 -3.30 4.52 -10.13
N THR A 38 -4.50 4.02 -10.44
CA THR A 38 -4.77 2.57 -10.58
C THR A 38 -5.11 2.18 -12.01
N THR A 39 -5.15 3.14 -12.95
CA THR A 39 -5.43 2.89 -14.37
C THR A 39 -4.42 3.63 -15.25
N HIS A 40 -3.88 2.92 -16.23
CA HIS A 40 -3.07 3.48 -17.31
C HIS A 40 -3.74 3.22 -18.66
N ASP A 41 -3.92 4.28 -19.46
CA ASP A 41 -4.45 4.20 -20.82
C ASP A 41 -3.34 4.49 -21.81
N PHE A 42 -2.98 3.49 -22.61
CA PHE A 42 -1.97 3.63 -23.67
C PHE A 42 -2.53 4.30 -24.94
N GLY A 43 -3.85 4.50 -25.02
CA GLY A 43 -4.52 4.93 -26.26
C GLY A 43 -4.27 3.96 -27.40
N SER A 44 -4.18 4.48 -28.62
CA SER A 44 -3.79 3.69 -29.79
C SER A 44 -2.27 3.54 -29.87
N MET A 45 -1.81 2.29 -29.91
CA MET A 45 -0.40 1.94 -29.92
C MET A 45 -0.09 0.92 -31.01
N ARG A 46 1.15 0.89 -31.49
CA ARG A 46 1.63 -0.15 -32.41
C ARG A 46 1.80 -1.47 -31.66
N GLN A 47 1.78 -2.58 -32.40
CA GLN A 47 2.02 -3.95 -31.91
C GLN A 47 3.47 -4.13 -31.42
N LYS A 48 3.79 -3.56 -30.25
CA LYS A 48 5.08 -3.62 -29.56
C LYS A 48 4.84 -3.70 -28.04
N PRO A 49 5.72 -4.38 -27.28
CA PRO A 49 5.61 -4.39 -25.83
C PRO A 49 5.63 -2.98 -25.24
N VAL A 50 4.81 -2.78 -24.19
CA VAL A 50 4.73 -1.53 -23.43
C VAL A 50 4.72 -1.80 -21.94
N THR A 51 5.06 -0.79 -21.14
CA THR A 51 5.14 -0.90 -19.69
C THR A 51 4.37 0.25 -19.04
N ALA A 52 3.47 -0.08 -18.11
CA ALA A 52 2.84 0.88 -17.22
C ALA A 52 3.51 0.79 -15.85
N VAL A 53 3.80 1.93 -15.23
CA VAL A 53 4.32 2.01 -13.86
C VAL A 53 3.24 2.61 -12.97
N PHE A 54 2.94 1.90 -11.88
CA PHE A 54 1.98 2.32 -10.86
C PHE A 54 2.74 2.56 -9.56
N THR A 55 2.79 3.81 -9.13
CA THR A 55 3.43 4.21 -7.88
C THR A 55 2.40 4.33 -6.77
N PHE A 56 2.77 3.87 -5.58
CA PHE A 56 1.98 4.03 -4.37
C PHE A 56 2.86 4.52 -3.22
N THR A 57 2.23 5.10 -2.21
CA THR A 57 2.82 5.39 -0.91
C THR A 57 2.19 4.46 0.13
N ASN A 58 2.98 3.94 1.07
CA ASN A 58 2.42 3.30 2.26
C ASN A 58 1.95 4.39 3.25
N THR A 59 0.65 4.61 3.35
CA THR A 59 0.07 5.59 4.30
C THR A 59 -0.37 4.97 5.62
N GLY A 60 -0.04 3.70 5.84
CA GLY A 60 -0.30 2.98 7.08
C GLY A 60 0.74 3.28 8.16
N ASP A 61 0.66 2.52 9.25
CA ASP A 61 1.55 2.60 10.41
C ASP A 61 2.37 1.31 10.63
N ALA A 62 2.27 0.35 9.72
CA ALA A 62 3.17 -0.82 9.61
C ALA A 62 3.90 -0.86 8.26
N PRO A 63 5.05 -1.54 8.15
CA PRO A 63 5.68 -1.81 6.85
C PRO A 63 4.74 -2.57 5.92
N LEU A 64 4.66 -2.11 4.66
CA LEU A 64 3.89 -2.75 3.61
C LEU A 64 4.76 -3.76 2.87
N VAL A 65 4.29 -5.00 2.77
CA VAL A 65 4.97 -6.09 2.08
C VAL A 65 4.04 -6.67 1.02
N ILE A 66 4.45 -6.55 -0.24
CA ILE A 66 3.75 -7.17 -1.37
C ILE A 66 4.14 -8.65 -1.42
N THR A 67 3.14 -9.53 -1.31
CA THR A 67 3.34 -10.98 -1.34
C THR A 67 3.21 -11.54 -2.74
N ASP A 68 2.32 -10.98 -3.57
CA ASP A 68 2.12 -11.42 -4.94
C ASP A 68 1.62 -10.29 -5.84
N ALA A 69 1.94 -10.39 -7.13
CA ALA A 69 1.31 -9.59 -8.17
C ALA A 69 1.05 -10.48 -9.38
N LYS A 70 -0.21 -10.53 -9.83
CA LYS A 70 -0.65 -11.45 -10.89
C LYS A 70 -1.42 -10.71 -11.98
N GLY A 71 -0.97 -10.85 -13.22
CA GLY A 71 -1.71 -10.36 -14.38
C GLY A 71 -2.93 -11.24 -14.70
N SER A 72 -3.94 -10.66 -15.35
CA SER A 72 -5.15 -11.39 -15.77
C SER A 72 -4.92 -12.40 -16.90
N CYS A 73 -3.79 -12.29 -17.61
CA CYS A 73 -3.35 -13.19 -18.68
C CYS A 73 -1.81 -13.31 -18.63
N GLY A 74 -1.25 -14.37 -19.23
CA GLY A 74 0.19 -14.47 -19.47
C GLY A 74 0.75 -13.37 -20.40
N CYS A 75 -0.12 -12.59 -21.04
CA CYS A 75 0.25 -11.44 -21.86
C CYS A 75 0.58 -10.17 -21.06
N THR A 76 0.29 -10.16 -19.76
CA THR A 76 0.56 -9.05 -18.83
C THR A 76 1.41 -9.57 -17.67
N VAL A 77 2.69 -9.20 -17.65
CA VAL A 77 3.66 -9.69 -16.67
C VAL A 77 3.99 -8.57 -15.68
N PRO A 78 3.62 -8.71 -14.40
CA PRO A 78 3.96 -7.72 -13.38
C PRO A 78 5.35 -7.94 -12.77
N SER A 79 5.99 -6.85 -12.34
CA SER A 79 7.09 -6.83 -11.37
C SER A 79 6.83 -5.75 -10.33
N TYR A 80 7.45 -5.87 -9.16
CA TYR A 80 7.13 -5.00 -8.02
C TYR A 80 8.30 -4.83 -7.05
N THR A 81 8.29 -3.75 -6.26
CA THR A 81 9.22 -3.52 -5.15
C THR A 81 9.17 -4.69 -4.15
N LYS A 82 10.30 -5.37 -3.94
CA LYS A 82 10.40 -6.57 -3.08
C LYS A 82 10.69 -6.24 -1.63
N ASP A 83 11.37 -5.13 -1.39
CA ASP A 83 11.69 -4.69 -0.03
C ASP A 83 10.43 -4.18 0.66
N PRO A 84 10.32 -4.33 2.00
CA PRO A 84 9.25 -3.71 2.77
C PRO A 84 9.23 -2.19 2.55
N ILE A 85 8.05 -1.64 2.29
CA ILE A 85 7.84 -0.20 2.09
C ILE A 85 7.42 0.41 3.43
N MET A 86 8.29 1.23 4.03
CA MET A 86 8.03 1.81 5.34
C MET A 86 6.89 2.86 5.29
N PRO A 87 6.24 3.16 6.43
CA PRO A 87 5.28 4.26 6.50
C PRO A 87 5.82 5.57 5.89
N GLY A 88 5.07 6.16 4.97
CA GLY A 88 5.43 7.36 4.22
C GLY A 88 6.31 7.13 2.99
N GLU A 89 6.87 5.94 2.82
CA GLU A 89 7.71 5.62 1.66
C GLU A 89 6.90 5.15 0.45
N GLN A 90 7.54 5.23 -0.72
CA GLN A 90 6.95 4.86 -2.00
C GLN A 90 7.46 3.51 -2.50
N GLY A 91 6.56 2.77 -3.15
CA GLY A 91 6.88 1.58 -3.94
C GLY A 91 6.25 1.65 -5.32
N GLU A 92 6.61 0.69 -6.18
CA GLU A 92 6.09 0.62 -7.54
C GLU A 92 5.69 -0.81 -7.95
N ILE A 93 4.69 -0.87 -8.83
CA ILE A 93 4.33 -2.05 -9.63
C ILE A 93 4.53 -1.68 -11.11
N LYS A 94 5.29 -2.50 -11.84
CA LYS A 94 5.44 -2.39 -13.29
C LYS A 94 4.64 -3.48 -13.95
N ALA A 95 3.76 -3.13 -14.89
CA ALA A 95 3.00 -4.07 -15.69
C ALA A 95 3.50 -4.03 -17.14
N VAL A 96 4.12 -5.12 -17.60
CA VAL A 96 4.57 -5.27 -18.99
C VAL A 96 3.48 -5.97 -19.79
N TYR A 97 2.95 -5.30 -20.80
CA TYR A 97 2.01 -5.89 -21.76
C TYR A 97 2.72 -6.20 -23.07
N ASN A 98 2.61 -7.44 -23.55
CA ASN A 98 3.31 -7.86 -24.76
C ASN A 98 2.76 -7.25 -26.06
N ALA A 99 1.49 -6.84 -26.05
CA ALA A 99 0.76 -6.30 -27.21
C ALA A 99 0.90 -7.15 -28.49
N ALA A 100 0.87 -8.49 -28.36
CA ALA A 100 1.07 -9.39 -29.51
C ALA A 100 -0.14 -9.45 -30.46
N SER A 101 -1.33 -9.06 -30.01
CA SER A 101 -2.57 -9.11 -30.79
C SER A 101 -3.09 -7.70 -31.09
N VAL A 102 -3.56 -7.48 -32.32
CA VAL A 102 -4.26 -6.25 -32.74
C VAL A 102 -5.65 -6.21 -32.11
N GLY A 103 -6.11 -5.01 -31.76
CA GLY A 103 -7.43 -4.74 -31.19
C GLY A 103 -7.41 -4.07 -29.82
N VAL A 104 -8.60 -3.80 -29.29
CA VAL A 104 -8.79 -3.19 -27.96
C VAL A 104 -8.41 -4.18 -26.87
N PHE A 105 -7.71 -3.69 -25.85
CA PHE A 105 -7.39 -4.45 -24.66
C PHE A 105 -7.77 -3.72 -23.38
N ASN A 106 -8.18 -4.50 -22.38
CA ASN A 106 -8.37 -4.09 -21.01
C ASN A 106 -7.87 -5.25 -20.13
N LYS A 107 -6.74 -5.05 -19.46
CA LYS A 107 -6.06 -6.08 -18.66
C LYS A 107 -5.86 -5.57 -17.24
N THR A 108 -5.82 -6.48 -16.29
CA THR A 108 -5.67 -6.15 -14.87
C THR A 108 -4.45 -6.84 -14.27
N VAL A 109 -3.90 -6.23 -13.23
CA VAL A 109 -2.91 -6.80 -12.33
C VAL A 109 -3.50 -6.75 -10.92
N THR A 110 -3.67 -7.91 -10.30
CA THR A 110 -4.08 -8.03 -8.90
C THR A 110 -2.84 -8.07 -8.03
N VAL A 111 -2.73 -7.15 -7.09
CA VAL A 111 -1.62 -7.02 -6.14
C VAL A 111 -2.10 -7.45 -4.76
N THR A 112 -1.44 -8.45 -4.19
CA THR A 112 -1.72 -8.97 -2.84
C THR A 112 -0.59 -8.55 -1.91
N ALA A 113 -0.95 -8.09 -0.72
CA ALA A 113 -0.02 -7.63 0.30
C ALA A 113 -0.61 -7.90 1.70
N ASN A 114 0.13 -7.56 2.76
CA ASN A 114 -0.35 -7.54 4.14
C ASN A 114 -1.32 -6.38 4.45
N THR A 115 -2.19 -6.05 3.49
CA THR A 115 -3.24 -5.02 3.58
C THR A 115 -4.61 -5.70 3.67
N ASP A 116 -5.62 -4.99 4.17
CA ASP A 116 -6.98 -5.55 4.35
C ASP A 116 -7.61 -6.10 3.06
N LYS A 117 -7.25 -5.51 1.92
CA LYS A 117 -7.75 -5.88 0.59
C LYS A 117 -6.62 -5.89 -0.42
N ALA A 118 -6.72 -6.79 -1.39
CA ALA A 118 -5.89 -6.76 -2.59
C ALA A 118 -6.23 -5.51 -3.45
N ALA A 119 -5.22 -4.97 -4.12
CA ALA A 119 -5.40 -3.87 -5.07
C ALA A 119 -5.54 -4.42 -6.51
N VAL A 120 -6.32 -3.72 -7.34
CA VAL A 120 -6.46 -4.05 -8.76
C VAL A 120 -6.00 -2.86 -9.59
N LEU A 121 -5.01 -3.09 -10.44
CA LEU A 121 -4.46 -2.11 -11.37
C LEU A 121 -4.90 -2.46 -12.78
N THR A 122 -5.24 -1.46 -13.59
CA THR A 122 -5.79 -1.65 -14.93
C THR A 122 -4.88 -1.01 -15.98
N ILE A 123 -4.61 -1.74 -17.05
CA ILE A 123 -4.03 -1.19 -18.28
C ILE A 123 -5.03 -1.37 -19.43
N LYS A 124 -5.19 -0.34 -20.25
CA LYS A 124 -6.09 -0.37 -21.40
C LYS A 124 -5.52 0.38 -22.59
N GLY A 125 -6.10 0.14 -23.76
CA GLY A 125 -5.74 0.79 -25.01
C GLY A 125 -6.19 -0.01 -26.21
N GLU A 126 -5.64 0.32 -27.37
CA GLU A 126 -5.88 -0.37 -28.63
C GLU A 126 -4.56 -0.60 -29.37
N VAL A 127 -4.31 -1.84 -29.76
CA VAL A 127 -3.17 -2.17 -30.63
C VAL A 127 -3.62 -2.04 -32.07
N VAL A 128 -3.05 -1.09 -32.82
CA VAL A 128 -3.35 -0.88 -34.24
C VAL A 128 -2.34 -1.59 -35.13
N ALA A 129 -2.82 -2.14 -36.25
CA ALA A 129 -1.98 -2.79 -37.25
C ALA A 129 -0.96 -1.80 -37.83
N LYS A 130 0.26 -2.27 -38.10
CA LYS A 130 1.26 -1.50 -38.83
C LYS A 130 0.74 -1.30 -40.25
N GLN A 131 0.53 -0.04 -40.67
CA GLN A 131 0.23 0.26 -42.08
C GLN A 131 1.33 -0.39 -42.93
N GLN A 132 0.98 -1.34 -43.80
CA GLN A 132 1.92 -1.92 -44.75
C GLN A 132 2.30 -0.80 -45.73
N SER A 133 3.56 -0.37 -45.68
CA SER A 133 4.13 0.50 -46.71
C SER A 133 4.23 -0.32 -47.99
N ASN A 134 3.22 -0.25 -48.85
CA ASN A 134 3.31 -0.75 -50.21
C ASN A 134 4.22 0.20 -51.00
N ASN A 135 5.46 -0.24 -51.27
CA ASN A 135 6.31 0.34 -52.31
C ASN A 135 6.64 -0.74 -53.31
#